data_AF-A0A1L9X1H6-F1
#
_entry.id   AF-A0A1L9X1H6-F1
#
_cell.length_a   1.000
_cell.length_b   1.000
_cell.length_c   1.000
_cell.angle_alpha   90.00
_cell.angle_beta   90.00
_cell.angle_gamma   90.00
#
_symmetry.space_group_name_H-M   'P 1'
#
loop_
_entity.id
_entity.type
_entity.pdbx_description
1 polymer ?
#
loop_
_entity_poly.entity_id
_entity_poly.type
_entity_poly.pdbx_seq_one_letter_code
_entity_poly.pdbx_strand_id
1 'polypeptide(L)'
;MRHLVKKACDECIARKVKCSGARPCDACRQNPKPVNCTYLKPVRRRGPKARRWSTPKTHAAPQSLSPDDAPPKYHTAVPLVALAYVVQLYRQTSYSVWPVIDAPALLEKLKSAPPVDTLCLALALSAATMAQLQLSPLHTTNATVDCTIMAAECMRLRDASSYRERPDVRSILVSFFLHVYHAKINRRHTAMTFIQEAIGGARLLGLNAGGMACDFDVIANKQVVFLLLWISERGYAMHLGLQPSYTLPVVIPDLSSEGNAEVKGLLQLGRLFATFDVTCGGRGSAGTSENAECLAEAEAALAVLSLGQEGGPSTRLADYCITKEWMRTMIWQKALSQRLLSSTSCTELMTFRFPAVVGRSLLCSLQGFTESDLLPLGRDQLLKCFEVTNSLADTILLPGSSAVHSTLQWRPQDFLHALYQKLLPFLEQDPMLKALLRAKTAEALVKAPARLLGLGYGNNNRLTEQILSRQTEEPEEANVEDLLTTPRRIELVS
;
A
#
# COMPACT_ATOMS: atom_id res chain seq x y z
N MET A 1 0.31 67.22 5.55
CA MET A 1 0.48 65.93 4.84
C MET A 1 0.42 64.79 5.86
N ARG A 2 -0.61 63.93 5.82
CA ARG A 2 -0.73 62.77 6.73
C ARG A 2 -0.12 61.55 6.03
N HIS A 3 1.07 61.11 6.45
CA HIS A 3 1.63 59.86 5.95
C HIS A 3 0.75 58.68 6.40
N LEU A 4 0.17 57.96 5.43
CA LEU A 4 -0.54 56.72 5.68
C LEU A 4 0.48 55.64 6.08
N VAL A 5 0.55 55.32 7.37
CA VAL A 5 1.53 54.35 7.87
C VAL A 5 1.03 52.93 7.58
N LYS A 6 1.73 52.19 6.70
CA LYS A 6 1.36 50.81 6.30
C LYS A 6 1.49 49.76 7.41
N LYS A 7 2.20 50.04 8.52
CA LYS A 7 2.40 49.12 9.66
C LYS A 7 2.73 49.89 10.95
N ALA A 8 2.10 49.56 12.08
CA ALA A 8 2.50 50.08 13.40
C ALA A 8 3.77 49.36 13.93
N CYS A 9 4.57 50.02 14.77
CA CYS A 9 5.75 49.39 15.38
C CYS A 9 5.34 48.33 16.42
N ASP A 10 6.26 47.41 16.74
CA ASP A 10 6.01 46.27 17.62
C ASP A 10 5.55 46.70 19.02
N GLU A 11 6.10 47.81 19.54
CA GLU A 11 5.78 48.35 20.86
C GLU A 11 4.40 49.03 20.88
N CYS A 12 4.05 49.80 19.84
CA CYS A 12 2.72 50.39 19.71
C CYS A 12 1.64 49.32 19.53
N ILE A 13 1.96 48.23 18.83
CA ILE A 13 1.06 47.07 18.69
C ILE A 13 0.84 46.41 20.06
N ALA A 14 1.91 46.18 20.83
CA ALA A 14 1.83 45.57 22.16
C ALA A 14 1.02 46.45 23.14
N ARG A 15 1.25 47.77 23.12
CA ARG A 15 0.56 48.75 23.96
C ARG A 15 -0.82 49.16 23.44
N LYS A 16 -1.20 48.74 22.23
CA LYS A 16 -2.45 49.12 21.53
C LYS A 16 -2.67 50.63 21.41
N VAL A 17 -1.60 51.38 21.14
CA VAL A 17 -1.63 52.84 20.94
C VAL A 17 -1.36 53.21 19.48
N LYS A 18 -1.72 54.44 19.09
CA LYS A 18 -1.54 54.93 17.72
C LYS A 18 -0.05 55.13 17.41
N CYS A 19 0.45 54.46 16.37
CA CYS A 19 1.82 54.61 15.89
C CYS A 19 1.89 55.67 14.79
N SER A 20 2.82 56.63 14.90
CA SER A 20 3.06 57.63 13.85
C SER A 20 3.92 57.14 12.69
N GLY A 21 4.57 55.98 12.83
CA GLY A 21 5.34 55.35 11.73
C GLY A 21 6.77 55.86 11.57
N ALA A 22 7.16 56.91 12.29
CA ALA A 22 8.54 57.39 12.36
C ALA A 22 9.47 56.42 13.11
N ARG A 23 10.80 56.56 12.94
CA ARG A 23 11.82 55.77 13.64
C ARG A 23 12.75 56.69 14.46
N PRO A 24 12.65 56.71 15.81
CA PRO A 24 11.60 56.10 16.65
C PRO A 24 10.26 56.84 16.52
N CYS A 25 9.15 56.11 16.74
CA CYS A 25 7.79 56.63 16.66
C CYS A 25 7.48 57.63 17.78
N ASP A 26 6.53 58.56 17.60
CA ASP A 26 6.26 59.61 18.61
C ASP A 26 5.80 59.02 19.95
N ALA A 27 4.92 58.02 19.89
CA ALA A 27 4.46 57.28 21.08
C ALA A 27 5.58 56.46 21.78
N CYS A 28 6.63 56.11 21.03
CA CYS A 28 7.80 55.40 21.53
C CYS A 28 8.79 56.39 22.17
N ARG A 29 8.93 57.59 21.57
CA ARG A 29 9.80 58.67 22.02
C ARG A 29 9.29 59.33 23.30
N GLN A 30 7.98 59.50 23.43
CA GLN A 30 7.33 60.10 24.60
C GLN A 30 7.13 59.11 25.75
N ASN A 31 7.67 57.89 25.64
CA ASN A 31 7.51 56.91 26.70
C ASN A 31 8.47 57.22 27.86
N PRO A 32 8.00 57.30 29.11
CA PRO A 32 8.85 57.57 30.27
C PRO A 32 9.92 56.49 30.52
N LYS A 33 9.78 55.30 29.94
CA LYS A 33 10.81 54.25 29.92
C LYS A 33 11.38 54.11 28.50
N PRO A 34 12.72 53.98 28.35
CA PRO A 34 13.32 53.78 27.04
C PRO A 34 12.84 52.45 26.45
N VAL A 35 12.24 52.51 25.25
CA VAL A 35 11.72 51.34 24.53
C VAL A 35 12.25 51.30 23.11
N ASN A 36 12.57 50.11 22.63
CA ASN A 36 13.09 49.91 21.29
C ASN A 36 11.95 49.90 20.26
N CYS A 37 11.87 50.95 19.44
CA CYS A 37 10.87 51.07 18.38
C CYS A 37 11.26 50.21 17.15
N THR A 38 10.86 48.94 17.16
CA THR A 38 11.15 47.98 16.05
C THR A 38 9.91 47.66 15.21
N TYR A 39 10.12 47.11 14.01
CA TYR A 39 9.07 46.69 13.07
C TYR A 39 9.25 45.23 12.62
N LEU A 40 9.92 44.43 13.45
CA LEU A 40 10.48 43.14 13.07
C LEU A 40 9.47 41.99 13.17
N LYS A 41 8.37 42.15 13.93
CA LYS A 41 7.39 41.06 14.08
C LYS A 41 6.57 40.85 12.80
N PRO A 42 6.50 39.64 12.23
CA PRO A 42 5.62 39.33 11.10
C PRO A 42 4.13 39.44 11.49
N VAL A 43 3.30 39.97 10.60
CA VAL A 43 1.85 40.09 10.84
C VAL A 43 1.21 38.71 10.80
N ARG A 44 0.72 38.22 11.94
CA ARG A 44 -0.10 36.99 11.99
C ARG A 44 -1.47 37.30 11.37
N ARG A 45 -1.90 36.50 10.39
CA ARG A 45 -3.25 36.59 9.80
C ARG A 45 -4.27 36.26 10.91
N ARG A 46 -5.14 37.21 11.23
CA ARG A 46 -6.30 36.95 12.10
C ARG A 46 -7.35 36.21 11.27
N GLY A 47 -7.88 35.10 11.81
CA GLY A 47 -8.98 34.38 11.19
C GLY A 47 -10.23 35.27 11.00
N PRO A 48 -11.20 34.84 10.19
CA PRO A 48 -12.39 35.64 9.89
C PRO A 48 -13.13 36.04 11.18
N LYS A 49 -13.41 37.33 11.34
CA LYS A 49 -14.26 37.84 12.43
C LYS A 49 -15.70 37.36 12.21
N ALA A 50 -16.26 36.65 13.18
CA ALA A 50 -17.69 36.37 13.25
C ALA A 50 -18.49 37.68 13.20
N ARG A 51 -19.35 37.83 12.20
CA ARG A 51 -20.20 39.02 12.01
C ARG A 51 -21.38 38.90 12.97
N ARG A 52 -21.41 39.76 13.99
CA ARG A 52 -22.56 39.90 14.91
C ARG A 52 -23.68 40.60 14.15
N TRP A 53 -24.84 39.94 14.03
CA TRP A 53 -26.04 40.45 13.37
C TRP A 53 -26.65 41.59 14.20
N SER A 54 -26.71 42.79 13.63
CA SER A 54 -27.45 43.93 14.15
C SER A 54 -28.56 44.26 13.16
N THR A 55 -29.80 44.08 13.60
CA THR A 55 -31.04 44.39 12.87
C THR A 55 -31.18 45.89 12.61
N PRO A 56 -31.55 46.31 11.38
CA PRO A 56 -32.23 47.57 11.15
C PRO A 56 -33.68 47.35 10.68
N LYS A 57 -34.56 48.20 11.21
CA LYS A 57 -36.00 48.26 10.94
C LYS A 57 -36.30 48.89 9.56
N THR A 58 -37.19 48.22 8.83
CA THR A 58 -38.34 48.68 8.02
C THR A 58 -38.26 49.96 7.15
N HIS A 59 -38.52 49.78 5.84
CA HIS A 59 -39.57 50.41 4.99
C HIS A 59 -39.07 50.78 3.58
N ALA A 60 -39.57 50.09 2.53
CA ALA A 60 -40.20 50.65 1.31
C ALA A 60 -40.26 49.63 0.14
N ALA A 61 -41.33 49.77 -0.64
CA ALA A 61 -41.94 49.02 -1.75
C ALA A 61 -41.06 48.36 -2.86
N PRO A 62 -41.62 47.41 -3.66
CA PRO A 62 -40.89 46.46 -4.49
C PRO A 62 -40.58 46.99 -5.89
N GLN A 63 -39.35 46.76 -6.37
CA GLN A 63 -39.00 46.84 -7.78
C GLN A 63 -38.56 45.46 -8.26
N SER A 64 -39.35 44.92 -9.19
CA SER A 64 -38.99 43.83 -10.08
C SER A 64 -37.75 44.20 -10.89
N LEU A 65 -36.76 43.31 -10.98
CA LEU A 65 -35.88 43.09 -12.14
C LEU A 65 -34.95 41.89 -11.88
N SER A 66 -35.32 40.78 -12.51
CA SER A 66 -34.51 39.69 -13.09
C SER A 66 -33.56 38.84 -12.22
N PRO A 67 -33.67 37.49 -12.29
CA PRO A 67 -32.68 36.56 -11.76
C PRO A 67 -31.56 36.38 -12.77
N ASP A 68 -30.34 36.80 -12.41
CA ASP A 68 -29.12 36.31 -13.05
C ASP A 68 -28.39 35.40 -12.04
N ASP A 69 -29.08 34.35 -11.62
CA ASP A 69 -28.49 33.19 -10.92
C ASP A 69 -27.94 32.20 -11.97
N ALA A 70 -27.10 32.69 -12.90
CA ALA A 70 -26.25 31.79 -13.65
C ALA A 70 -25.18 31.25 -12.70
N PRO A 71 -25.08 29.93 -12.46
CA PRO A 71 -24.00 29.39 -11.63
C PRO A 71 -22.66 29.84 -12.23
N PRO A 72 -21.65 30.19 -11.41
CA PRO A 72 -20.35 30.59 -11.92
C PRO A 72 -19.84 29.51 -12.88
N LYS A 73 -19.51 29.90 -14.12
CA LYS A 73 -18.94 28.97 -15.10
C LYS A 73 -17.59 28.50 -14.57
N TYR A 74 -17.56 27.32 -13.96
CA TYR A 74 -16.34 26.68 -13.51
C TYR A 74 -15.56 26.23 -14.75
N HIS A 75 -14.69 27.10 -15.24
CA HIS A 75 -13.75 26.73 -16.30
C HIS A 75 -12.66 25.83 -15.70
N THR A 76 -12.50 24.63 -16.28
CA THR A 76 -11.39 23.73 -15.97
C THR A 76 -10.12 24.21 -16.67
N ALA A 77 -9.00 24.21 -15.94
CA ALA A 77 -7.68 24.42 -16.54
C ALA A 77 -7.20 23.20 -17.37
N VAL A 78 -7.81 22.03 -17.15
CA VAL A 78 -7.47 20.78 -17.86
C VAL A 78 -8.37 20.60 -19.08
N PRO A 79 -7.81 20.38 -20.29
CA PRO A 79 -8.60 20.10 -21.50
C PRO A 79 -9.43 18.82 -21.38
N LEU A 80 -10.70 18.89 -21.78
CA LEU A 80 -11.62 17.73 -21.73
C LEU A 80 -11.14 16.55 -22.58
N VAL A 81 -10.42 16.81 -23.68
CA VAL A 81 -9.82 15.77 -24.52
C VAL A 81 -8.77 14.94 -23.76
N ALA A 82 -8.00 15.56 -22.86
CA ALA A 82 -7.04 14.85 -22.02
C ALA A 82 -7.77 13.94 -21.02
N LEU A 83 -8.86 14.43 -20.41
CA LEU A 83 -9.70 13.62 -19.53
C LEU A 83 -10.33 12.44 -20.27
N ALA A 84 -10.91 12.67 -21.46
CA ALA A 84 -11.51 11.61 -22.26
C ALA A 84 -10.50 10.51 -22.64
N TYR A 85 -9.27 10.89 -22.99
CA TYR A 85 -8.20 9.94 -23.25
C TYR A 85 -7.87 9.07 -22.02
N VAL A 86 -7.70 9.67 -20.85
CA VAL A 86 -7.37 8.91 -19.63
C VAL A 86 -8.54 8.05 -19.16
N VAL A 87 -9.79 8.51 -19.30
CA VAL A 87 -10.99 7.71 -19.00
C VAL A 87 -11.06 6.47 -19.90
N GLN A 88 -10.65 6.58 -21.16
CA GLN A 88 -10.55 5.43 -22.06
C GLN A 88 -9.46 4.44 -21.59
N LEU A 89 -8.30 4.93 -21.13
CA LEU A 89 -7.26 4.08 -20.56
C LEU A 89 -7.73 3.38 -19.27
N TYR A 90 -8.45 4.09 -18.40
CA TYR A 90 -9.07 3.52 -17.22
C TYR A 90 -9.96 2.33 -17.60
N ARG A 91 -10.85 2.51 -18.60
CA ARG A 91 -11.76 1.46 -19.07
C ARG A 91 -11.01 0.21 -19.53
N GLN A 92 -9.88 0.38 -20.20
CA GLN A 92 -9.12 -0.71 -20.81
C GLN A 92 -8.23 -1.45 -19.80
N THR A 93 -7.69 -0.75 -18.80
CA THR A 93 -6.60 -1.29 -17.97
C THR A 93 -6.95 -1.36 -16.49
N SER A 94 -7.68 -0.37 -15.97
CA SER A 94 -7.87 -0.18 -14.52
C SER A 94 -9.29 -0.51 -14.04
N TYR A 95 -10.25 -0.67 -14.96
CA TYR A 95 -11.64 -1.03 -14.63
C TYR A 95 -11.74 -2.37 -13.90
N SER A 96 -10.84 -3.33 -14.18
CA SER A 96 -10.77 -4.61 -13.48
C SER A 96 -10.43 -4.48 -11.98
N VAL A 97 -9.77 -3.38 -11.59
CA VAL A 97 -9.39 -3.06 -10.21
C VAL A 97 -10.43 -2.18 -9.54
N TRP A 98 -11.02 -1.22 -10.26
CA TRP A 98 -12.02 -0.27 -9.74
C TRP A 98 -13.32 -0.30 -10.57
N PRO A 99 -14.13 -1.37 -10.55
CA PRO A 99 -15.25 -1.55 -11.48
C PRO A 99 -16.50 -0.74 -11.10
N VAL A 100 -16.37 0.57 -10.87
CA VAL A 100 -17.43 1.43 -10.28
C VAL A 100 -17.82 2.64 -11.14
N ILE A 101 -17.13 2.89 -12.24
CA ILE A 101 -17.42 4.02 -13.15
C ILE A 101 -17.93 3.50 -14.49
N ASP A 102 -19.10 3.97 -14.91
CA ASP A 102 -19.60 3.79 -16.28
C ASP A 102 -18.79 4.71 -17.21
N ALA A 103 -17.69 4.18 -17.75
CA ALA A 103 -16.80 4.94 -18.61
C ALA A 103 -17.50 5.45 -19.89
N PRO A 104 -18.32 4.65 -20.62
CA PRO A 104 -19.14 5.17 -21.72
C PRO A 104 -19.99 6.38 -21.33
N ALA A 105 -20.77 6.29 -20.24
CA ALA A 105 -21.64 7.40 -19.82
C ALA A 105 -20.83 8.64 -19.38
N LEU A 106 -19.68 8.43 -18.73
CA LEU A 106 -18.78 9.52 -18.36
C LEU A 106 -18.18 10.20 -19.60
N LEU A 107 -17.74 9.44 -20.61
CA LEU A 107 -17.22 9.97 -21.87
C LEU A 107 -18.26 10.79 -22.63
N GLU A 108 -19.52 10.34 -22.68
CA GLU A 108 -20.59 11.11 -23.31
C GLU A 108 -20.80 12.48 -22.61
N LYS A 109 -20.74 12.52 -21.28
CA LYS A 109 -20.84 13.78 -20.52
C LYS A 109 -19.64 14.70 -20.69
N LEU A 110 -18.47 14.17 -21.02
CA LEU A 110 -17.28 14.97 -21.32
C LEU A 110 -17.31 15.61 -22.71
N LYS A 111 -18.22 15.19 -23.61
CA LYS A 111 -18.41 15.84 -24.92
C LYS A 111 -19.17 17.17 -24.82
N SER A 112 -20.00 17.33 -23.80
CA SER A 112 -20.71 18.57 -23.49
C SER A 112 -20.01 19.31 -22.34
N ALA A 113 -20.62 20.36 -21.77
CA ALA A 113 -20.13 20.99 -20.55
C ALA A 113 -20.60 20.17 -19.33
N PRO A 114 -19.73 19.32 -18.72
CA PRO A 114 -20.15 18.47 -17.62
C PRO A 114 -20.49 19.32 -16.37
N PRO A 115 -21.44 18.87 -15.53
CA PRO A 115 -21.62 19.42 -14.19
C PRO A 115 -20.31 19.33 -13.38
N VAL A 116 -20.14 20.23 -12.42
CA VAL A 116 -18.92 20.33 -11.59
C VAL A 116 -18.59 18.99 -10.91
N ASP A 117 -19.60 18.28 -10.40
CA ASP A 117 -19.40 17.01 -9.70
C ASP A 117 -18.91 15.90 -10.63
N THR A 118 -19.45 15.84 -11.86
CA THR A 118 -19.00 14.92 -12.91
C THR A 118 -17.58 15.25 -13.36
N LEU A 119 -17.26 16.54 -13.48
CA LEU A 119 -15.92 17.01 -13.84
C LEU A 119 -14.89 16.70 -12.73
N CYS A 120 -15.25 16.89 -11.46
CA CYS A 120 -14.41 16.52 -10.32
C CYS A 120 -14.11 15.01 -10.33
N LEU A 121 -15.13 14.19 -10.60
CA LEU A 121 -14.98 12.74 -10.73
C LEU A 121 -14.04 12.36 -11.88
N ALA A 122 -14.21 12.96 -13.06
CA ALA A 122 -13.34 12.73 -14.20
C ALA A 122 -11.88 13.13 -13.90
N LEU A 123 -11.65 14.27 -13.25
CA LEU A 123 -10.33 14.74 -12.86
C LEU A 123 -9.66 13.81 -11.85
N ALA A 124 -10.38 13.41 -10.79
CA ALA A 124 -9.84 12.51 -9.77
C ALA A 124 -9.52 11.12 -10.34
N LEU A 125 -10.46 10.54 -11.11
CA LEU A 125 -10.27 9.28 -11.81
C LEU A 125 -9.06 9.33 -12.74
N SER A 126 -8.91 10.42 -13.49
CA SER A 126 -7.79 10.59 -14.42
C SER A 126 -6.47 10.74 -13.70
N ALA A 127 -6.40 11.52 -12.61
CA ALA A 127 -5.21 11.63 -11.77
C ALA A 127 -4.79 10.27 -11.18
N ALA A 128 -5.75 9.51 -10.67
CA ALA A 128 -5.53 8.17 -10.12
C ALA A 128 -5.02 7.19 -11.19
N THR A 129 -5.66 7.17 -12.36
CA THR A 129 -5.31 6.28 -13.48
C THR A 129 -3.92 6.61 -14.04
N MET A 130 -3.63 7.89 -14.26
CA MET A 130 -2.29 8.33 -14.70
C MET A 130 -1.20 7.95 -13.70
N ALA A 131 -1.46 8.14 -12.39
CA ALA A 131 -0.49 7.79 -11.36
C ALA A 131 -0.30 6.27 -11.21
N GLN A 132 -1.38 5.49 -11.35
CA GLN A 132 -1.36 4.03 -11.30
C GLN A 132 -0.56 3.42 -12.44
N LEU A 133 -0.78 3.91 -13.65
CA LEU A 133 -0.13 3.41 -14.87
C LEU A 133 1.22 4.09 -15.15
N GLN A 134 1.63 5.03 -14.29
CA GLN A 134 2.85 5.84 -14.46
C GLN A 134 2.95 6.52 -15.84
N LEU A 135 1.84 7.10 -16.29
CA LEU A 135 1.77 7.73 -17.60
C LEU A 135 2.65 8.99 -17.68
N SER A 136 3.33 9.17 -18.81
CA SER A 136 4.00 10.42 -19.15
C SER A 136 2.99 11.57 -19.24
N PRO A 137 3.44 12.83 -19.02
CA PRO A 137 2.60 14.00 -19.22
C PRO A 137 1.98 14.03 -20.61
N LEU A 138 0.69 14.38 -20.67
CA LEU A 138 -0.05 14.51 -21.93
C LEU A 138 0.21 15.88 -22.51
N HIS A 139 0.63 15.91 -23.77
CA HIS A 139 0.82 17.14 -24.53
C HIS A 139 -0.43 17.41 -25.37
N THR A 140 -1.17 18.46 -24.99
CA THR A 140 -2.26 19.01 -25.80
C THR A 140 -1.77 20.27 -26.51
N THR A 141 -2.52 20.76 -27.49
CA THR A 141 -2.16 21.94 -28.30
C THR A 141 -1.77 23.16 -27.46
N ASN A 142 -2.40 23.33 -26.29
CA ASN A 142 -2.24 24.54 -25.45
C ASN A 142 -1.75 24.26 -24.02
N ALA A 143 -1.54 23.00 -23.63
CA ALA A 143 -1.15 22.65 -22.26
C ALA A 143 -0.46 21.29 -22.17
N THR A 144 0.52 21.19 -21.27
CA THR A 144 1.01 19.91 -20.76
C THR A 144 0.26 19.58 -19.48
N VAL A 145 -0.37 18.41 -19.43
CA VAL A 145 -1.16 17.97 -18.28
C VAL A 145 -0.63 16.65 -17.76
N ASP A 146 -0.35 16.58 -16.47
CA ASP A 146 -0.01 15.36 -15.76
C ASP A 146 -1.01 15.06 -14.63
N CYS A 147 -0.78 13.96 -13.92
CA CYS A 147 -1.62 13.55 -12.79
C CYS A 147 -1.66 14.60 -11.65
N THR A 148 -0.60 15.40 -11.48
CA THR A 148 -0.51 16.42 -10.44
C THR A 148 -1.41 17.61 -10.74
N ILE A 149 -1.45 18.04 -12.01
CA ILE A 149 -2.34 19.12 -12.47
C ILE A 149 -3.80 18.68 -12.37
N MET A 150 -4.11 17.44 -12.78
CA MET A 150 -5.47 16.88 -12.67
C MET A 150 -5.95 16.80 -11.21
N ALA A 151 -5.10 16.32 -10.30
CA ALA A 151 -5.43 16.24 -8.88
C ALA A 151 -5.62 17.64 -8.26
N ALA A 152 -4.73 18.60 -8.58
CA ALA A 152 -4.82 19.97 -8.09
C ALA A 152 -6.11 20.66 -8.56
N GLU A 153 -6.47 20.50 -9.83
CA GLU A 153 -7.70 21.08 -10.37
C GLU A 153 -8.96 20.43 -9.78
N CYS A 154 -8.93 19.11 -9.55
CA CYS A 154 -10.00 18.41 -8.83
C CYS A 154 -10.23 19.02 -7.44
N MET A 155 -9.16 19.18 -6.65
CA MET A 155 -9.26 19.75 -5.31
C MET A 155 -9.78 21.18 -5.33
N ARG A 156 -9.34 22.01 -6.29
CA ARG A 156 -9.81 23.39 -6.45
C ARG A 156 -11.31 23.46 -6.72
N LEU A 157 -11.83 22.62 -7.61
CA LEU A 157 -13.25 22.57 -7.95
C LEU A 157 -14.08 22.00 -6.80
N ARG A 158 -13.56 20.96 -6.14
CA ARG A 158 -14.19 20.33 -4.97
C ARG A 158 -14.30 21.29 -3.78
N ASP A 159 -13.29 22.11 -3.52
CA ASP A 159 -13.33 23.11 -2.44
C ASP A 159 -14.36 24.22 -2.69
N ALA A 160 -14.71 24.45 -3.97
CA ALA A 160 -15.77 25.39 -4.34
C ALA A 160 -17.18 24.77 -4.30
N SER A 161 -17.30 23.45 -4.10
CA SER A 161 -18.58 22.75 -4.02
C SER A 161 -18.98 22.42 -2.57
N SER A 162 -20.29 22.38 -2.29
CA SER A 162 -20.82 22.04 -0.97
C SER A 162 -20.86 20.52 -0.71
N TYR A 163 -19.87 19.77 -1.21
CA TYR A 163 -19.88 18.31 -1.19
C TYR A 163 -19.91 17.70 0.23
N ARG A 164 -19.41 18.42 1.23
CA ARG A 164 -19.44 17.99 2.64
C ARG A 164 -20.83 18.09 3.26
N GLU A 165 -21.61 19.08 2.84
CA GLU A 165 -22.98 19.32 3.33
C GLU A 165 -24.01 18.47 2.57
N ARG A 166 -23.70 18.11 1.32
CA ARG A 166 -24.54 17.29 0.43
C ARG A 166 -23.70 16.20 -0.24
N PRO A 167 -23.27 15.17 0.51
CA PRO A 167 -22.51 14.09 -0.06
C PRO A 167 -23.36 13.31 -1.08
N ASP A 168 -22.75 12.94 -2.20
CA ASP A 168 -23.29 11.98 -3.15
C ASP A 168 -22.23 10.91 -3.49
N VAL A 169 -22.61 9.87 -4.24
CA VAL A 169 -21.67 8.79 -4.60
C VAL A 169 -20.49 9.30 -5.45
N ARG A 170 -20.68 10.35 -6.27
CA ARG A 170 -19.59 10.96 -7.05
C ARG A 170 -18.55 11.59 -6.13
N SER A 171 -18.98 12.37 -5.14
CA SER A 171 -18.11 13.02 -4.16
C SER A 171 -17.32 12.01 -3.32
N ILE A 172 -17.93 10.86 -2.99
CA ILE A 172 -17.27 9.74 -2.30
C ILE A 172 -16.20 9.12 -3.19
N LEU A 173 -16.52 8.85 -4.46
CA LEU A 173 -15.57 8.27 -5.41
C LEU A 173 -14.44 9.25 -5.77
N VAL A 174 -14.71 10.56 -5.76
CA VAL A 174 -13.64 11.57 -5.84
C VAL A 174 -12.67 11.44 -4.67
N SER A 175 -13.16 11.28 -3.43
CA SER A 175 -12.29 11.01 -2.27
C SER A 175 -11.47 9.73 -2.48
N PHE A 176 -12.11 8.67 -2.95
CA PHE A 176 -11.44 7.40 -3.24
C PHE A 176 -10.32 7.53 -4.28
N PHE A 177 -10.58 8.18 -5.42
CA PHE A 177 -9.55 8.35 -6.44
C PHE A 177 -8.44 9.33 -6.01
N LEU A 178 -8.75 10.34 -5.19
CA LEU A 178 -7.72 11.17 -4.56
C LEU A 178 -6.86 10.35 -3.58
N HIS A 179 -7.45 9.42 -2.83
CA HIS A 179 -6.69 8.44 -2.04
C HIS A 179 -5.75 7.64 -2.93
N VAL A 180 -6.26 7.04 -4.02
CA VAL A 180 -5.44 6.24 -4.95
C VAL A 180 -4.27 7.08 -5.48
N TYR A 181 -4.53 8.28 -5.99
CA TYR A 181 -3.49 9.21 -6.47
C TYR A 181 -2.42 9.46 -5.39
N HIS A 182 -2.82 9.88 -4.19
CA HIS A 182 -1.88 10.19 -3.12
C HIS A 182 -1.11 8.97 -2.61
N ALA A 183 -1.70 7.78 -2.64
CA ALA A 183 -1.02 6.54 -2.30
C ALA A 183 0.12 6.25 -3.29
N LYS A 184 -0.12 6.40 -4.61
CA LYS A 184 0.90 6.15 -5.64
C LYS A 184 2.08 7.11 -5.58
N ILE A 185 1.84 8.38 -5.24
CA ILE A 185 2.92 9.36 -5.02
C ILE A 185 3.47 9.33 -3.58
N ASN A 186 3.16 8.29 -2.81
CA ASN A 186 3.68 8.03 -1.46
C ASN A 186 3.37 9.14 -0.44
N ARG A 187 2.24 9.85 -0.58
CA ARG A 187 1.73 10.84 0.39
C ARG A 187 0.81 10.16 1.41
N ARG A 188 1.42 9.35 2.28
CA ARG A 188 0.74 8.41 3.19
C ARG A 188 -0.41 8.99 4.02
N HIS A 189 -0.17 10.10 4.71
CA HIS A 189 -1.18 10.71 5.59
C HIS A 189 -2.36 11.30 4.79
N THR A 190 -2.06 11.93 3.66
CA THR A 190 -3.07 12.50 2.77
C THR A 190 -3.93 11.39 2.16
N ALA A 191 -3.30 10.32 1.68
CA ALA A 191 -4.00 9.14 1.16
C ALA A 191 -4.91 8.51 2.22
N MET A 192 -4.42 8.33 3.45
CA MET A 192 -5.23 7.78 4.55
C MET A 192 -6.45 8.67 4.87
N THR A 193 -6.25 9.99 4.91
CA THR A 193 -7.34 10.93 5.19
C THR A 193 -8.44 10.84 4.13
N PHE A 194 -8.07 10.76 2.85
CA PHE A 194 -9.04 10.66 1.75
C PHE A 194 -9.83 9.35 1.74
N ILE A 195 -9.21 8.22 2.07
CA ILE A 195 -9.97 6.94 2.15
C ILE A 195 -10.92 6.94 3.35
N GLN A 196 -10.51 7.50 4.49
CA GLN A 196 -11.38 7.66 5.64
C GLN A 196 -12.54 8.63 5.37
N GLU A 197 -12.30 9.71 4.62
CA GLU A 197 -13.36 10.60 4.12
C GLU A 197 -14.34 9.86 3.22
N ALA A 198 -13.85 9.00 2.31
CA ALA A 198 -14.69 8.18 1.44
C ALA A 198 -15.56 7.20 2.25
N ILE A 199 -14.97 6.50 3.23
CA ILE A 199 -15.68 5.60 4.14
C ILE A 199 -16.73 6.35 4.96
N GLY A 200 -16.38 7.51 5.52
CA GLY A 200 -17.31 8.36 6.27
C GLY A 200 -18.50 8.80 5.41
N GLY A 201 -18.25 9.31 4.21
CA GLY A 201 -19.31 9.71 3.28
C GLY A 201 -20.20 8.54 2.86
N ALA A 202 -19.62 7.38 2.56
CA ALA A 202 -20.38 6.19 2.18
C ALA A 202 -21.34 5.70 3.28
N ARG A 203 -20.93 5.84 4.55
CA ARG A 203 -21.78 5.52 5.71
C ARG A 203 -22.92 6.53 5.88
N LEU A 204 -22.67 7.81 5.66
CA LEU A 204 -23.73 8.83 5.70
C LEU A 204 -24.82 8.58 4.64
N LEU A 205 -24.45 7.97 3.51
CA LEU A 205 -25.39 7.55 2.46
C LEU A 205 -25.98 6.14 2.67
N GLY A 206 -25.63 5.44 3.75
CA GLY A 206 -26.12 4.09 4.04
C GLY A 206 -25.62 2.99 3.08
N LEU A 207 -24.56 3.24 2.32
CA LEU A 207 -24.02 2.27 1.35
C LEU A 207 -23.46 1.00 2.03
N ASN A 208 -23.10 1.10 3.31
CA ASN A 208 -22.60 -0.01 4.12
C ASN A 208 -23.67 -1.06 4.47
N ALA A 209 -24.96 -0.72 4.36
CA ALA A 209 -26.08 -1.58 4.71
C ALA A 209 -26.95 -1.97 3.50
N GLY A 210 -26.42 -1.81 2.27
CA GLY A 210 -27.17 -2.05 1.04
C GLY A 210 -28.13 -0.93 0.66
N GLY A 211 -27.97 0.28 1.21
CA GLY A 211 -28.74 1.45 0.83
C GLY A 211 -28.58 1.74 -0.66
N MET A 212 -29.69 1.67 -1.41
CA MET A 212 -29.72 2.05 -2.82
C MET A 212 -29.98 3.55 -2.93
N ALA A 213 -28.90 4.32 -3.11
CA ALA A 213 -29.08 5.73 -3.48
C ALA A 213 -29.60 5.83 -4.93
N CYS A 214 -30.45 6.83 -5.17
CA CYS A 214 -31.17 7.07 -6.42
C CYS A 214 -30.24 7.26 -7.63
N ASP A 215 -30.86 7.21 -8.82
CA ASP A 215 -30.28 7.25 -10.16
C ASP A 215 -28.90 7.91 -10.28
N PHE A 216 -27.93 7.13 -10.76
CA PHE A 216 -26.56 7.60 -10.95
C PHE A 216 -26.17 7.33 -12.39
N ASP A 217 -26.01 8.42 -13.13
CA ASP A 217 -25.76 8.43 -14.56
C ASP A 217 -24.38 7.89 -14.97
N VAL A 218 -23.35 8.03 -14.13
CA VAL A 218 -21.95 7.65 -14.45
C VAL A 218 -21.37 6.61 -13.50
N ILE A 219 -22.18 6.04 -12.61
CA ILE A 219 -21.72 5.07 -11.60
C ILE A 219 -22.22 3.68 -11.96
N ALA A 220 -21.27 2.77 -12.19
CA ALA A 220 -21.52 1.35 -12.40
C ALA A 220 -21.41 0.57 -11.08
N ASN A 221 -22.00 -0.63 -11.02
CA ASN A 221 -21.85 -1.60 -9.92
C ASN A 221 -21.92 -0.99 -8.50
N LYS A 222 -22.95 -0.18 -8.26
CA LYS A 222 -23.16 0.60 -7.03
C LYS A 222 -23.06 -0.24 -5.76
N GLN A 223 -23.54 -1.49 -5.84
CA GLN A 223 -23.56 -2.46 -4.75
C GLN A 223 -22.17 -2.82 -4.22
N VAL A 224 -21.10 -2.64 -5.01
CA VAL A 224 -19.73 -2.92 -4.56
C VAL A 224 -18.91 -1.67 -4.24
N VAL A 225 -19.48 -0.47 -4.33
CA VAL A 225 -18.77 0.78 -4.00
C VAL A 225 -18.26 0.73 -2.56
N PHE A 226 -19.13 0.42 -1.59
CA PHE A 226 -18.70 0.33 -0.19
C PHE A 226 -17.63 -0.74 0.02
N LEU A 227 -17.77 -1.90 -0.64
CA LEU A 227 -16.80 -2.99 -0.56
C LEU A 227 -15.43 -2.57 -1.09
N LEU A 228 -15.38 -1.85 -2.22
CA LEU A 228 -14.14 -1.31 -2.78
C LEU A 228 -13.42 -0.38 -1.80
N LEU A 229 -14.16 0.54 -1.17
CA LEU A 229 -13.61 1.46 -0.18
C LEU A 229 -13.08 0.70 1.04
N TRP A 230 -13.86 -0.26 1.53
CA TRP A 230 -13.56 -1.05 2.72
C TRP A 230 -12.29 -1.89 2.55
N ILE A 231 -12.15 -2.57 1.40
CA ILE A 231 -10.94 -3.32 1.03
C ILE A 231 -9.73 -2.38 0.92
N SER A 232 -9.90 -1.23 0.26
CA SER A 232 -8.81 -0.28 0.02
C SER A 232 -8.29 0.34 1.32
N GLU A 233 -9.19 0.73 2.23
CA GLU A 233 -8.80 1.23 3.56
C GLU A 233 -7.98 0.19 4.32
N ARG A 234 -8.45 -1.07 4.34
CA ARG A 234 -7.81 -2.15 5.11
C ARG A 234 -6.44 -2.53 4.57
N GLY A 235 -6.35 -2.73 3.26
CA GLY A 235 -5.07 -3.01 2.61
C GLY A 235 -4.06 -1.89 2.90
N TYR A 236 -4.51 -0.63 2.82
CA TYR A 236 -3.64 0.51 3.06
C TYR A 236 -3.28 0.70 4.54
N ALA A 237 -4.23 0.56 5.45
CA ALA A 237 -4.01 0.64 6.90
C ALA A 237 -3.05 -0.46 7.36
N MET A 238 -3.22 -1.69 6.87
CA MET A 238 -2.34 -2.82 7.19
C MET A 238 -0.90 -2.56 6.75
N HIS A 239 -0.69 -2.06 5.54
CA HIS A 239 0.66 -1.70 5.06
C HIS A 239 1.32 -0.58 5.90
N LEU A 240 0.52 0.28 6.54
CA LEU A 240 1.02 1.35 7.43
C LEU A 240 1.09 0.95 8.91
N GLY A 241 0.65 -0.25 9.29
CA GLY A 241 0.53 -0.65 10.69
C GLY A 241 -0.53 0.14 11.47
N LEU A 242 -1.55 0.66 10.77
CA LEU A 242 -2.65 1.44 11.34
C LEU A 242 -3.93 0.62 11.45
N GLN A 243 -4.87 1.08 12.28
CA GLN A 243 -6.20 0.49 12.39
C GLN A 243 -7.17 1.15 11.40
N PRO A 244 -8.03 0.39 10.69
CA PRO A 244 -9.10 0.93 9.84
C PRO A 244 -10.12 1.76 10.65
N SER A 245 -10.75 2.76 10.01
CA SER A 245 -11.77 3.60 10.68
C SER A 245 -13.13 2.89 10.80
N TYR A 246 -13.44 1.96 9.89
CA TYR A 246 -14.65 1.14 9.97
C TYR A 246 -14.37 -0.24 10.56
N THR A 247 -14.85 -0.47 11.78
CA THR A 247 -14.59 -1.68 12.58
C THR A 247 -15.74 -2.70 12.57
N LEU A 248 -16.89 -2.34 12.01
CA LEU A 248 -18.01 -3.27 11.90
C LEU A 248 -17.75 -4.31 10.79
N PRO A 249 -18.37 -5.51 10.87
CA PRO A 249 -18.33 -6.47 9.78
C PRO A 249 -18.86 -5.87 8.48
N VAL A 250 -18.22 -6.22 7.36
CA VAL A 250 -18.68 -5.83 6.03
C VAL A 250 -19.83 -6.71 5.58
N VAL A 251 -20.85 -6.11 4.96
CA VAL A 251 -21.89 -6.85 4.25
C VAL A 251 -21.38 -7.07 2.82
N ILE A 252 -21.08 -8.33 2.47
CA ILE A 252 -20.70 -8.70 1.11
C ILE A 252 -21.97 -8.98 0.32
N PRO A 253 -22.25 -8.24 -0.78
CA PRO A 253 -23.42 -8.48 -1.61
C PRO A 253 -23.44 -9.91 -2.16
N ASP A 254 -24.58 -10.59 -2.05
CA ASP A 254 -24.81 -11.87 -2.72
C ASP A 254 -25.29 -11.60 -4.14
N LEU A 255 -24.39 -11.74 -5.11
CA LEU A 255 -24.68 -11.53 -6.53
C LEU A 255 -24.64 -12.87 -7.25
N SER A 256 -25.67 -13.15 -8.04
CA SER A 256 -25.83 -14.40 -8.78
C SER A 256 -24.63 -14.74 -9.66
N SER A 257 -24.44 -16.04 -9.92
CA SER A 257 -23.28 -16.59 -10.64
C SER A 257 -23.16 -16.12 -12.11
N GLU A 258 -24.14 -15.41 -12.67
CA GLU A 258 -24.04 -14.78 -14.00
C GLU A 258 -23.54 -13.32 -13.97
N GLY A 259 -23.05 -12.86 -12.81
CA GLY A 259 -22.59 -11.49 -12.61
C GLY A 259 -21.30 -11.10 -13.35
N ASN A 260 -21.14 -9.78 -13.54
CA ASN A 260 -19.94 -9.13 -14.06
C ASN A 260 -18.65 -9.71 -13.42
N ALA A 261 -17.68 -10.13 -14.25
CA ALA A 261 -16.48 -10.83 -13.80
C ALA A 261 -15.57 -9.96 -12.91
N GLU A 262 -15.53 -8.65 -13.16
CA GLU A 262 -14.77 -7.69 -12.34
C GLU A 262 -15.40 -7.55 -10.94
N VAL A 263 -16.73 -7.49 -10.87
CA VAL A 263 -17.49 -7.48 -9.61
C VAL A 263 -17.26 -8.76 -8.83
N LYS A 264 -17.31 -9.93 -9.48
CA LYS A 264 -16.99 -11.22 -8.85
C LYS A 264 -15.59 -11.21 -8.23
N GLY A 265 -14.60 -10.69 -8.95
CA GLY A 265 -13.23 -10.55 -8.44
C GLY A 265 -13.16 -9.72 -7.15
N LEU A 266 -13.83 -8.57 -7.13
CA LEU A 266 -13.89 -7.71 -5.96
C LEU A 266 -14.62 -8.36 -4.78
N LEU A 267 -15.69 -9.11 -5.03
CA LEU A 267 -16.39 -9.89 -3.99
C LEU A 267 -15.47 -10.93 -3.34
N GLN A 268 -14.66 -11.62 -4.13
CA GLN A 268 -13.70 -12.61 -3.63
C GLN A 268 -12.58 -11.96 -2.83
N LEU A 269 -12.07 -10.82 -3.28
CA LEU A 269 -11.12 -10.01 -2.50
C LEU A 269 -11.74 -9.54 -1.18
N GLY A 270 -13.02 -9.18 -1.20
CA GLY A 270 -13.80 -8.85 0.00
C GLY A 270 -13.89 -10.01 0.99
N ARG A 271 -14.19 -11.22 0.51
CA ARG A 271 -14.21 -12.44 1.33
C ARG A 271 -12.85 -12.72 1.96
N LEU A 272 -11.76 -12.53 1.19
CA LEU A 272 -10.39 -12.69 1.68
C LEU A 272 -10.09 -11.76 2.87
N PHE A 273 -10.36 -10.47 2.72
CA PHE A 273 -10.17 -9.49 3.81
C PHE A 273 -11.13 -9.74 4.98
N ALA A 274 -12.38 -10.17 4.74
CA ALA A 274 -13.33 -10.48 5.81
C ALA A 274 -12.87 -11.68 6.65
N THR A 275 -12.36 -12.74 6.01
CA THR A 275 -11.76 -13.89 6.69
C THR A 275 -10.55 -13.47 7.52
N PHE A 276 -9.69 -12.60 6.95
CA PHE A 276 -8.54 -12.05 7.68
C PHE A 276 -8.97 -11.22 8.91
N ASP A 277 -9.97 -10.35 8.77
CA ASP A 277 -10.45 -9.48 9.86
C ASP A 277 -11.07 -10.27 11.02
N VAL A 278 -11.90 -11.29 10.73
CA VAL A 278 -12.55 -12.10 11.78
C VAL A 278 -11.51 -12.85 12.61
N THR A 279 -10.48 -13.37 11.94
CA THR A 279 -9.47 -14.22 12.55
C THR A 279 -8.35 -13.42 13.22
N CYS A 280 -7.91 -12.29 12.64
CA CYS A 280 -6.86 -11.46 13.23
C CYS A 280 -7.36 -10.30 14.12
N GLY A 281 -8.62 -9.87 13.94
CA GLY A 281 -9.26 -8.79 14.70
C GLY A 281 -10.03 -9.25 15.93
N GLY A 282 -10.22 -10.57 16.10
CA GLY A 282 -10.88 -11.17 17.25
C GLY A 282 -10.00 -11.13 18.51
N ARG A 283 -10.49 -10.46 19.55
CA ARG A 283 -10.09 -10.60 20.97
C ARG A 283 -8.67 -10.15 21.32
N GLY A 284 -8.55 -8.84 21.57
CA GLY A 284 -7.62 -8.37 22.59
C GLY A 284 -8.00 -8.95 23.96
N SER A 285 -7.30 -9.99 24.37
CA SER A 285 -7.13 -10.53 25.74
C SER A 285 -7.30 -12.05 25.79
N ALA A 286 -6.19 -12.77 25.64
CA ALA A 286 -5.83 -13.98 26.41
C ALA A 286 -4.48 -14.53 25.92
N GLY A 287 -3.93 -15.53 26.61
CA GLY A 287 -2.50 -15.85 26.67
C GLY A 287 -1.78 -16.16 25.35
N THR A 288 -0.45 -16.35 25.44
CA THR A 288 0.42 -16.71 24.30
C THR A 288 -0.03 -17.95 23.52
N SER A 289 -0.70 -18.90 24.17
CA SER A 289 -1.23 -20.12 23.54
C SER A 289 -2.44 -19.84 22.65
N GLU A 290 -3.38 -19.00 23.09
CA GLU A 290 -4.60 -18.68 22.33
C GLU A 290 -4.27 -17.87 21.06
N ASN A 291 -3.18 -17.10 21.09
CA ASN A 291 -2.72 -16.35 19.93
C ASN A 291 -2.10 -17.26 18.84
N ALA A 292 -1.50 -18.39 19.20
CA ALA A 292 -0.87 -19.28 18.22
C ALA A 292 -1.91 -20.07 17.41
N GLU A 293 -2.92 -20.63 18.08
CA GLU A 293 -4.02 -21.35 17.44
C GLU A 293 -4.84 -20.42 16.55
N CYS A 294 -5.17 -19.22 17.03
CA CYS A 294 -5.92 -18.22 16.26
C CYS A 294 -5.20 -17.81 14.96
N LEU A 295 -3.88 -17.61 15.00
CA LEU A 295 -3.08 -17.32 13.80
C LEU A 295 -3.02 -18.52 12.85
N ALA A 296 -2.94 -19.75 13.38
CA ALA A 296 -2.97 -20.96 12.57
C ALA A 296 -4.32 -21.17 11.88
N GLU A 297 -5.43 -20.92 12.58
CA GLU A 297 -6.78 -20.95 12.02
C GLU A 297 -6.96 -19.87 10.94
N ALA A 298 -6.45 -18.66 11.18
CA ALA A 298 -6.44 -17.57 10.21
C ALA A 298 -5.74 -18.00 8.91
N GLU A 299 -4.53 -18.55 9.03
CA GLU A 299 -3.74 -19.00 7.89
C GLU A 299 -4.41 -20.15 7.14
N ALA A 300 -4.93 -21.15 7.87
CA ALA A 300 -5.64 -22.28 7.28
C ALA A 300 -6.90 -21.83 6.52
N ALA A 301 -7.66 -20.89 7.11
CA ALA A 301 -8.83 -20.31 6.45
C ALA A 301 -8.46 -19.60 5.14
N LEU A 302 -7.36 -18.83 5.11
CA LEU A 302 -6.88 -18.19 3.89
C LEU A 302 -6.32 -19.19 2.87
N ALA A 303 -5.65 -20.25 3.33
CA ALA A 303 -5.04 -21.25 2.45
C ALA A 303 -6.10 -22.01 1.64
N VAL A 304 -7.24 -22.34 2.25
CA VAL A 304 -8.36 -23.04 1.60
C VAL A 304 -9.10 -22.14 0.60
N LEU A 305 -9.12 -20.83 0.81
CA LEU A 305 -9.75 -19.91 -0.13
C LEU A 305 -9.04 -19.97 -1.50
N SER A 306 -9.83 -20.30 -2.52
CA SER A 306 -9.41 -20.38 -3.90
C SER A 306 -10.44 -19.69 -4.79
N LEU A 307 -9.96 -18.92 -5.76
CA LEU A 307 -10.83 -18.38 -6.80
C LEU A 307 -11.16 -19.50 -7.78
N GLY A 308 -12.44 -19.75 -8.05
CA GLY A 308 -12.82 -20.60 -9.19
C GLY A 308 -12.20 -20.03 -10.46
N GLN A 309 -11.44 -20.84 -11.20
CA GLN A 309 -10.82 -20.44 -12.47
C GLN A 309 -11.88 -20.35 -13.58
N GLU A 310 -12.82 -19.42 -13.43
CA GLU A 310 -13.72 -19.03 -14.52
C GLU A 310 -13.01 -17.98 -15.37
N GLY A 311 -12.40 -18.44 -16.47
CA GLY A 311 -11.58 -17.63 -17.35
C GLY A 311 -10.11 -17.65 -16.95
N GLY A 312 -9.22 -17.49 -17.94
CA GLY A 312 -7.77 -17.56 -17.76
C GLY A 312 -7.18 -16.45 -16.87
N PRO A 313 -5.84 -16.33 -16.88
CA PRO A 313 -5.12 -15.28 -16.16
C PRO A 313 -5.72 -13.89 -16.42
N SER A 314 -5.88 -13.10 -15.36
CA SER A 314 -6.43 -11.74 -15.44
C SER A 314 -5.91 -10.88 -14.30
N THR A 315 -5.88 -9.56 -14.48
CA THR A 315 -5.49 -8.58 -13.46
C THR A 315 -6.22 -8.80 -12.11
N ARG A 316 -7.53 -9.08 -12.14
CA ARG A 316 -8.33 -9.36 -10.94
C ARG A 316 -7.84 -10.60 -10.18
N LEU A 317 -7.47 -11.66 -10.89
CA LEU A 317 -6.99 -12.90 -10.28
C LEU A 317 -5.57 -12.73 -9.75
N ALA A 318 -4.74 -11.95 -10.46
CA ALA A 318 -3.41 -11.57 -9.98
C ALA A 318 -3.48 -10.77 -8.67
N ASP A 319 -4.36 -9.78 -8.57
CA ASP A 319 -4.59 -9.02 -7.32
C ASP A 319 -4.95 -9.96 -6.16
N TYR A 320 -5.91 -10.86 -6.39
CA TYR A 320 -6.34 -11.83 -5.39
C TYR A 320 -5.20 -12.73 -4.92
N CYS A 321 -4.46 -13.36 -5.85
CA CYS A 321 -3.37 -14.27 -5.52
C CYS A 321 -2.23 -13.55 -4.77
N ILE A 322 -1.84 -12.35 -5.23
CA ILE A 322 -0.80 -11.54 -4.57
C ILE A 322 -1.26 -11.16 -3.16
N THR A 323 -2.49 -10.68 -3.01
CA THR A 323 -3.03 -10.27 -1.72
C THR A 323 -3.13 -11.44 -0.74
N LYS A 324 -3.53 -12.63 -1.20
CA LYS A 324 -3.63 -13.84 -0.38
C LYS A 324 -2.27 -14.23 0.21
N GLU A 325 -1.25 -14.36 -0.63
CA GLU A 325 0.09 -14.76 -0.17
C GLU A 325 0.74 -13.68 0.70
N TRP A 326 0.46 -12.41 0.42
CA TRP A 326 0.86 -11.32 1.29
C TRP A 326 0.22 -11.39 2.67
N MET A 327 -1.10 -11.63 2.77
CA MET A 327 -1.78 -11.79 4.06
C MET A 327 -1.22 -12.96 4.87
N ARG A 328 -0.93 -14.10 4.23
CA ARG A 328 -0.26 -15.23 4.88
C ARG A 328 1.11 -14.82 5.44
N THR A 329 1.87 -14.00 4.70
CA THR A 329 3.13 -13.41 5.19
C THR A 329 2.91 -12.49 6.39
N MET A 330 1.86 -11.66 6.39
CA MET A 330 1.53 -10.78 7.52
C MET A 330 1.20 -11.57 8.80
N ILE A 331 0.43 -12.66 8.69
CA ILE A 331 0.14 -13.57 9.81
C ILE A 331 1.44 -14.16 10.37
N TRP A 332 2.33 -14.62 9.50
CA TRP A 332 3.63 -15.14 9.90
C TRP A 332 4.51 -14.09 10.59
N GLN A 333 4.58 -12.87 10.04
CA GLN A 333 5.31 -11.77 10.67
C GLN A 333 4.72 -11.39 12.03
N LYS A 334 3.40 -11.51 12.20
CA LYS A 334 2.74 -11.33 13.49
C LYS A 334 3.18 -12.41 14.48
N ALA A 335 3.17 -13.69 14.09
CA ALA A 335 3.68 -14.79 14.91
C ALA A 335 5.16 -14.61 15.30
N LEU A 336 5.99 -14.16 14.34
CA LEU A 336 7.39 -13.79 14.58
C LEU A 336 7.52 -12.68 15.63
N SER A 337 6.74 -11.60 15.50
CA SER A 337 6.77 -10.47 16.44
C SER A 337 6.36 -10.85 17.87
N GLN A 338 5.50 -11.89 17.99
CA GLN A 338 5.05 -12.44 19.26
C GLN A 338 5.97 -13.57 19.78
N ARG A 339 7.06 -13.88 19.09
CA ARG A 339 8.03 -14.95 19.42
C ARG A 339 7.40 -16.35 19.51
N LEU A 340 6.42 -16.62 18.65
CA LEU A 340 5.70 -17.90 18.62
C LEU A 340 6.37 -18.95 17.71
N LEU A 341 7.44 -18.59 17.00
CA LEU A 341 8.09 -19.48 16.04
C LEU A 341 9.03 -20.48 16.71
N SER A 342 9.00 -21.72 16.22
CA SER A 342 9.96 -22.77 16.56
C SER A 342 10.31 -23.60 15.33
N SER A 343 11.59 -23.97 15.19
CA SER A 343 12.06 -24.88 14.13
C SER A 343 11.53 -26.31 14.30
N THR A 344 10.99 -26.66 15.47
CA THR A 344 10.42 -27.99 15.79
C THR A 344 8.89 -27.99 15.85
N SER A 345 8.23 -26.88 15.53
CA SER A 345 6.77 -26.81 15.51
C SER A 345 6.16 -27.76 14.48
N CYS A 346 5.04 -28.40 14.82
CA CYS A 346 4.26 -29.21 13.89
C CYS A 346 3.41 -28.37 12.93
N THR A 347 3.06 -27.14 13.32
CA THR A 347 2.31 -26.19 12.48
C THR A 347 3.29 -25.43 11.59
N GLU A 348 3.14 -25.54 10.26
CA GLU A 348 4.06 -24.97 9.28
C GLU A 348 4.19 -23.44 9.41
N LEU A 349 3.07 -22.74 9.64
CA LEU A 349 3.01 -21.30 9.94
C LEU A 349 3.92 -20.89 11.11
N MET A 350 4.12 -21.76 12.10
CA MET A 350 4.93 -21.46 13.28
C MET A 350 6.41 -21.82 13.10
N THR A 351 6.86 -21.99 11.85
CA THR A 351 8.26 -22.30 11.53
C THR A 351 8.94 -21.16 10.78
N PHE A 352 10.27 -21.10 10.83
CA PHE A 352 11.07 -20.21 9.97
C PHE A 352 11.07 -20.63 8.49
N ARG A 353 10.47 -21.78 8.15
CA ARG A 353 10.37 -22.29 6.78
C ARG A 353 9.14 -21.78 6.04
N PHE A 354 8.15 -21.24 6.76
CA PHE A 354 6.89 -20.80 6.18
C PHE A 354 7.04 -19.77 5.05
N PRO A 355 7.96 -18.78 5.10
CA PRO A 355 8.16 -17.88 3.97
C PRO A 355 8.60 -18.58 2.67
N ALA A 356 9.23 -19.75 2.74
CA ALA A 356 9.53 -20.56 1.55
C ALA A 356 8.27 -21.20 0.95
N VAL A 357 7.31 -21.57 1.80
CA VAL A 357 6.00 -22.11 1.39
C VAL A 357 5.21 -21.02 0.66
N VAL A 358 5.07 -19.85 1.30
CA VAL A 358 4.37 -18.70 0.72
C VAL A 358 5.07 -18.21 -0.55
N GLY A 359 6.41 -18.12 -0.55
CA GLY A 359 7.17 -17.75 -1.73
C GLY A 359 6.96 -18.72 -2.90
N ARG A 360 6.92 -20.03 -2.64
CA ARG A 360 6.59 -21.04 -3.66
C ARG A 360 5.15 -20.88 -4.15
N SER A 361 4.18 -20.71 -3.25
CA SER A 361 2.77 -20.49 -3.60
C SER A 361 2.57 -19.24 -4.46
N LEU A 362 3.24 -18.14 -4.11
CA LEU A 362 3.23 -16.91 -4.90
C LEU A 362 3.85 -17.15 -6.27
N LEU A 363 5.00 -17.81 -6.36
CA LEU A 363 5.66 -18.10 -7.62
C LEU A 363 4.76 -18.94 -8.54
N CYS A 364 4.16 -20.02 -8.01
CA CYS A 364 3.22 -20.86 -8.75
C CYS A 364 2.01 -20.05 -9.23
N SER A 365 1.47 -19.18 -8.39
CA SER A 365 0.36 -18.29 -8.77
C SER A 365 0.75 -17.33 -9.88
N LEU A 366 1.97 -16.76 -9.81
CA LEU A 366 2.46 -15.78 -10.77
C LEU A 366 2.85 -16.38 -12.12
N GLN A 367 3.10 -17.68 -12.23
CA GLN A 367 3.54 -18.33 -13.47
C GLN A 367 2.60 -18.04 -14.66
N GLY A 368 1.28 -18.02 -14.43
CA GLY A 368 0.28 -17.80 -15.48
C GLY A 368 0.09 -16.34 -15.89
N PHE A 369 0.57 -15.35 -15.13
CA PHE A 369 0.32 -13.93 -15.42
C PHE A 369 1.41 -13.32 -16.29
N THR A 370 1.00 -12.43 -17.18
CA THR A 370 1.86 -11.62 -18.05
C THR A 370 2.12 -10.24 -17.45
N GLU A 371 3.00 -9.45 -18.08
CA GLU A 371 3.19 -8.04 -17.70
C GLU A 371 1.88 -7.25 -17.84
N SER A 372 1.06 -7.52 -18.85
CA SER A 372 -0.25 -6.85 -19.01
C SER A 372 -1.25 -7.17 -17.90
N ASP A 373 -1.12 -8.33 -17.24
CA ASP A 373 -1.98 -8.66 -16.09
C ASP A 373 -1.52 -7.95 -14.83
N LEU A 374 -0.20 -7.83 -14.66
CA LEU A 374 0.41 -7.29 -13.46
C LEU A 374 0.42 -5.76 -13.50
N LEU A 375 0.90 -5.10 -14.57
CA LEU A 375 1.21 -3.65 -14.61
C LEU A 375 0.03 -2.76 -14.18
N PRO A 376 -1.22 -3.06 -14.57
CA PRO A 376 -2.36 -2.28 -14.14
C PRO A 376 -2.64 -2.31 -12.63
N LEU A 377 -2.07 -3.25 -11.88
CA LEU A 377 -2.16 -3.31 -10.42
C LEU A 377 -1.33 -2.23 -9.72
N GLY A 378 -0.29 -1.74 -10.37
CA GLY A 378 0.59 -0.68 -9.90
C GLY A 378 1.34 -0.98 -8.60
N ARG A 379 1.86 0.09 -8.00
CA ARG A 379 2.87 0.04 -6.93
C ARG A 379 2.46 -0.72 -5.65
N ASP A 380 1.18 -0.71 -5.29
CA ASP A 380 0.74 -1.34 -4.04
C ASP A 380 0.85 -2.87 -4.09
N GLN A 381 0.54 -3.49 -5.23
CA GLN A 381 0.73 -4.93 -5.39
C GLN A 381 2.21 -5.30 -5.54
N LEU A 382 3.04 -4.40 -6.11
CA LEU A 382 4.49 -4.55 -6.09
C LEU A 382 5.03 -4.59 -4.66
N LEU A 383 4.56 -3.70 -3.78
CA LEU A 383 4.96 -3.68 -2.37
C LEU A 383 4.60 -4.99 -1.66
N LYS A 384 3.41 -5.55 -1.91
CA LYS A 384 3.01 -6.86 -1.38
C LYS A 384 3.93 -7.98 -1.85
N CYS A 385 4.19 -8.07 -3.17
CA CYS A 385 5.15 -9.04 -3.72
C CYS A 385 6.56 -8.85 -3.16
N PHE A 386 6.99 -7.60 -2.99
CA PHE A 386 8.28 -7.26 -2.38
C PHE A 386 8.33 -7.77 -0.94
N GLU A 387 7.30 -7.57 -0.13
CA GLU A 387 7.26 -8.01 1.27
C GLU A 387 7.34 -9.54 1.41
N VAL A 388 6.62 -10.28 0.56
CA VAL A 388 6.70 -11.76 0.50
C VAL A 388 8.12 -12.20 0.15
N THR A 389 8.69 -11.62 -0.92
CA THR A 389 10.02 -12.00 -1.42
C THR A 389 11.12 -11.59 -0.45
N ASN A 390 10.98 -10.43 0.19
CA ASN A 390 11.91 -9.92 1.20
C ASN A 390 11.89 -10.78 2.46
N SER A 391 10.71 -11.26 2.89
CA SER A 391 10.57 -12.17 4.04
C SER A 391 11.20 -13.54 3.75
N LEU A 392 11.08 -14.05 2.51
CA LEU A 392 11.80 -15.25 2.07
C LEU A 392 13.32 -15.03 2.09
N ALA A 393 13.79 -13.88 1.62
CA ALA A 393 15.22 -13.56 1.66
C ALA A 393 15.74 -13.47 3.10
N ASP A 394 14.96 -12.89 4.02
CA ASP A 394 15.31 -12.82 5.44
C ASP A 394 15.51 -14.21 6.06
N THR A 395 14.62 -15.16 5.79
CA THR A 395 14.75 -16.51 6.36
C THR A 395 15.91 -17.29 5.78
N ILE A 396 16.23 -17.09 4.50
CA ILE A 396 17.43 -17.69 3.87
C ILE A 396 18.71 -17.15 4.51
N LEU A 397 18.72 -15.89 4.92
CA LEU A 397 19.87 -15.23 5.54
C LEU A 397 20.05 -15.60 7.03
N LEU A 398 19.10 -16.30 7.66
CA LEU A 398 19.22 -16.71 9.05
C LEU A 398 20.36 -17.74 9.25
N PRO A 399 21.25 -17.53 10.24
CA PRO A 399 22.28 -18.51 10.60
C PRO A 399 21.65 -19.85 10.99
N GLY A 400 22.17 -20.96 10.44
CA GLY A 400 21.68 -22.31 10.72
C GLY A 400 20.59 -22.83 9.78
N SER A 401 20.16 -22.06 8.76
CA SER A 401 19.19 -22.52 7.74
C SER A 401 19.78 -23.54 6.73
N SER A 402 21.03 -23.96 6.88
CA SER A 402 21.64 -25.00 6.04
C SER A 402 21.26 -26.40 6.55
N ALA A 403 19.99 -26.77 6.37
CA ALA A 403 19.62 -28.17 6.40
C ALA A 403 20.17 -28.85 5.13
N VAL A 404 20.85 -29.98 5.29
CA VAL A 404 21.32 -30.83 4.20
C VAL A 404 20.10 -31.38 3.45
N HIS A 405 19.63 -30.66 2.44
CA HIS A 405 18.57 -31.13 1.57
C HIS A 405 19.13 -32.01 0.46
N SER A 406 18.44 -33.13 0.20
CA SER A 406 18.66 -34.01 -0.95
C SER A 406 18.85 -33.18 -2.22
N THR A 407 19.85 -33.55 -3.04
CA THR A 407 20.36 -32.78 -4.18
C THR A 407 19.34 -32.53 -5.31
N LEU A 408 18.15 -33.13 -5.25
CA LEU A 408 17.16 -33.15 -6.33
C LEU A 408 15.88 -32.32 -6.07
N GLN A 409 15.76 -31.62 -4.93
CA GLN A 409 14.57 -30.79 -4.64
C GLN A 409 14.87 -29.28 -4.75
N TRP A 410 13.88 -28.52 -5.24
CA TRP A 410 13.92 -27.06 -5.28
C TRP A 410 14.09 -26.47 -3.87
N ARG A 411 15.05 -25.56 -3.72
CA ARG A 411 15.40 -24.94 -2.44
C ARG A 411 14.75 -23.54 -2.31
N PRO A 412 14.63 -22.99 -1.09
CA PRO A 412 14.16 -21.62 -0.88
C PRO A 412 14.89 -20.57 -1.74
N GLN A 413 16.19 -20.77 -1.97
CA GLN A 413 17.00 -19.90 -2.83
C GLN A 413 16.53 -19.90 -4.30
N ASP A 414 16.02 -21.02 -4.78
CA ASP A 414 15.54 -21.15 -6.16
C ASP A 414 14.22 -20.40 -6.34
N PHE A 415 13.33 -20.50 -5.34
CA PHE A 415 12.11 -19.71 -5.29
C PHE A 415 12.41 -18.22 -5.21
N LEU A 416 13.38 -17.82 -4.38
CA LEU A 416 13.80 -16.42 -4.27
C LEU A 416 14.31 -15.87 -5.60
N HIS A 417 15.20 -16.60 -6.27
CA HIS A 417 15.72 -16.20 -7.58
C HIS A 417 14.61 -16.10 -8.63
N ALA A 418 13.74 -17.11 -8.71
CA ALA A 418 12.65 -17.14 -9.67
C ALA A 418 11.61 -16.03 -9.42
N LEU A 419 11.28 -15.74 -8.16
CA LEU A 419 10.43 -14.61 -7.80
C LEU A 419 11.06 -13.28 -8.20
N TYR A 420 12.35 -13.07 -7.90
CA TYR A 420 13.05 -11.85 -8.31
C TYR A 420 13.00 -11.67 -9.84
N GLN A 421 13.27 -12.72 -10.62
CA GLN A 421 13.17 -12.66 -12.08
C GLN A 421 11.74 -12.34 -12.55
N LYS A 422 10.73 -12.98 -11.96
CA LYS A 422 9.33 -12.75 -12.32
C LYS A 422 8.87 -11.32 -12.00
N LEU A 423 9.37 -10.74 -10.92
CA LEU A 423 9.03 -9.38 -10.48
C LEU A 423 9.88 -8.30 -11.15
N LEU A 424 10.95 -8.65 -11.86
CA LEU A 424 11.90 -7.68 -12.42
C LEU A 424 11.23 -6.62 -13.31
N PRO A 425 10.32 -6.95 -14.26
CA PRO A 425 9.66 -5.94 -15.10
C PRO A 425 8.86 -4.93 -14.27
N PHE A 426 8.32 -5.39 -13.15
CA PHE A 426 7.59 -4.56 -12.18
C PHE A 426 8.51 -3.63 -11.40
N LEU A 427 9.65 -4.18 -10.96
CA LEU A 427 10.65 -3.46 -10.17
C LEU A 427 11.33 -2.35 -10.99
N GLU A 428 11.39 -2.45 -12.32
CA GLU A 428 11.90 -1.36 -13.18
C GLU A 428 11.15 -0.03 -12.97
N GLN A 429 9.89 -0.09 -12.53
CA GLN A 429 9.07 1.08 -12.23
C GLN A 429 9.33 1.69 -10.84
N ASP A 430 10.05 1.01 -9.96
CA ASP A 430 10.42 1.50 -8.64
C ASP A 430 11.91 1.20 -8.35
N PRO A 431 12.82 2.12 -8.73
CA PRO A 431 14.27 1.92 -8.59
C PRO A 431 14.71 1.64 -7.16
N MET A 432 13.98 2.16 -6.16
CA MET A 432 14.28 1.93 -4.74
C MET A 432 13.99 0.48 -4.36
N LEU A 433 12.79 -0.02 -4.65
CA LEU A 433 12.43 -1.42 -4.37
C LEU A 433 13.30 -2.39 -5.16
N LYS A 434 13.62 -2.06 -6.43
CA LYS A 434 14.55 -2.83 -7.25
C LYS A 434 15.92 -2.97 -6.60
N ALA A 435 16.52 -1.85 -6.18
CA ALA A 435 17.84 -1.84 -5.57
C ALA A 435 17.86 -2.67 -4.28
N LEU A 436 16.86 -2.48 -3.42
CA LEU A 436 16.75 -3.19 -2.14
C LEU A 436 16.59 -4.71 -2.35
N LEU A 437 15.66 -5.13 -3.22
CA LEU A 437 15.41 -6.55 -3.44
C LEU A 437 16.59 -7.22 -4.16
N ARG A 438 17.22 -6.53 -5.12
CA ARG A 438 18.40 -7.03 -5.83
C ARG A 438 19.57 -7.26 -4.87
N ALA A 439 19.89 -6.28 -4.03
CA ALA A 439 21.00 -6.38 -3.07
C ALA A 439 20.79 -7.56 -2.12
N LYS A 440 19.58 -7.67 -1.57
CA LYS A 440 19.24 -8.74 -0.62
C LYS A 440 19.19 -10.12 -1.26
N THR A 441 18.65 -10.21 -2.48
CA THR A 441 18.64 -11.46 -3.25
C THR A 441 20.07 -11.90 -3.56
N ALA A 442 20.95 -10.98 -3.97
CA ALA A 442 22.35 -11.29 -4.21
C ALA A 442 23.04 -11.81 -2.94
N GLU A 443 22.85 -11.15 -1.79
CA GLU A 443 23.41 -11.59 -0.51
C GLU A 443 22.94 -13.01 -0.14
N ALA A 444 21.63 -13.27 -0.26
CA ALA A 444 21.03 -14.57 0.05
C ALA A 444 21.55 -15.69 -0.85
N LEU A 445 21.75 -15.41 -2.14
CA LEU A 445 22.26 -16.39 -3.10
C LEU A 445 23.77 -16.65 -2.96
N VAL A 446 24.57 -15.65 -2.59
CA VAL A 446 26.01 -15.81 -2.35
C VAL A 446 26.29 -16.65 -1.10
N LYS A 447 25.47 -16.50 -0.04
CA LYS A 447 25.59 -17.31 1.18
C LYS A 447 25.01 -18.73 1.03
N ALA A 448 24.42 -19.07 -0.11
CA ALA A 448 23.80 -20.37 -0.33
C ALA A 448 24.86 -21.48 -0.46
N PRO A 449 24.64 -22.65 0.16
CA PRO A 449 25.58 -23.77 0.02
C PRO A 449 25.62 -24.28 -1.43
N ALA A 450 26.83 -24.50 -1.94
CA ALA A 450 27.04 -24.98 -3.31
C ALA A 450 26.30 -26.30 -3.56
N ARG A 451 25.61 -26.40 -4.70
CA ARG A 451 24.83 -27.59 -5.09
C ARG A 451 25.70 -28.85 -5.30
N LEU A 452 27.01 -28.68 -5.52
CA LEU A 452 27.91 -29.72 -6.06
C LEU A 452 28.75 -30.49 -5.03
N LEU A 453 28.69 -30.18 -3.72
CA LEU A 453 29.56 -30.84 -2.73
C LEU A 453 29.04 -32.18 -2.18
N GLY A 454 27.87 -32.65 -2.63
CA GLY A 454 27.26 -33.90 -2.15
C GLY A 454 27.68 -35.18 -2.90
N LEU A 455 28.49 -35.10 -3.96
CA LEU A 455 28.85 -36.26 -4.79
C LEU A 455 30.25 -36.85 -4.50
N GLY A 456 30.95 -36.41 -3.44
CA GLY A 456 32.35 -36.80 -3.23
C GLY A 456 32.87 -36.99 -1.80
N TYR A 457 32.05 -36.83 -0.76
CA TYR A 457 32.50 -37.00 0.63
C TYR A 457 31.59 -37.93 1.42
N GLY A 458 31.37 -39.13 0.87
CA GLY A 458 30.52 -40.16 1.47
C GLY A 458 31.25 -41.36 2.05
N ASN A 459 32.59 -41.39 2.09
CA ASN A 459 33.29 -42.61 2.54
C ASN A 459 34.59 -42.46 3.35
N ASN A 460 35.06 -41.25 3.68
CA ASN A 460 36.35 -41.11 4.39
C ASN A 460 36.29 -40.79 5.89
N ASN A 461 35.11 -40.51 6.45
CA ASN A 461 34.99 -40.19 7.89
C ASN A 461 34.79 -41.40 8.82
N ARG A 462 34.63 -42.62 8.30
CA ARG A 462 34.64 -43.85 9.14
C ARG A 462 36.03 -44.44 9.35
N LEU A 463 37.02 -44.06 8.53
CA LEU A 463 38.40 -44.54 8.66
C LEU A 463 39.27 -43.64 9.54
N THR A 464 38.92 -42.37 9.73
CA THR A 464 39.71 -41.44 10.55
C THR A 464 39.43 -41.57 12.06
N GLU A 465 38.22 -41.98 12.47
CA GLU A 465 37.92 -42.27 13.89
C GLU A 465 38.47 -43.63 14.38
N GLN A 466 38.74 -44.57 13.47
CA GLN A 466 39.39 -45.85 13.83
C GLN A 466 40.93 -45.76 13.88
N ILE A 467 41.53 -44.66 13.41
CA ILE A 467 42.99 -44.47 13.43
C ILE A 467 43.44 -43.64 14.64
N LEU A 468 42.59 -42.76 15.19
CA LEU A 468 42.89 -42.02 16.43
C LEU A 468 42.56 -42.78 17.73
N SER A 469 41.77 -43.85 17.68
CA SER A 469 41.43 -44.67 18.87
C SER A 469 42.43 -45.79 19.16
N ARG A 470 43.50 -45.91 18.35
CA ARG A 470 44.50 -46.99 18.46
C ARG A 470 45.91 -46.52 18.86
N GLN A 471 46.06 -45.26 19.26
CA GLN A 471 47.34 -44.66 19.67
C GLN A 471 47.37 -44.14 21.12
N THR A 472 46.44 -44.57 21.97
CA THR A 472 46.48 -44.28 23.42
C THR A 472 46.34 -45.57 24.22
N GLU A 473 47.35 -46.43 24.11
CA GLU A 473 47.67 -47.42 25.15
C GLU A 473 49.20 -47.44 25.29
N GLU A 474 49.71 -46.62 26.21
CA GLU A 474 51.01 -46.88 26.84
C GLU A 474 50.81 -47.99 27.88
N PRO A 475 51.59 -49.06 27.85
CA PRO A 475 51.87 -49.84 29.04
C PRO A 475 53.28 -49.56 29.56
N GLU A 476 53.34 -49.55 30.88
CA GLU A 476 54.47 -49.28 31.76
C GLU A 476 55.72 -50.13 31.49
N GLU A 477 56.87 -49.54 31.83
CA GLU A 477 58.18 -50.18 31.90
C GLU A 477 58.20 -51.36 32.89
N ALA A 478 58.68 -52.52 32.45
CA ALA A 478 59.35 -53.52 33.31
C ALA A 478 60.22 -54.49 32.47
N ASN A 479 61.46 -54.06 32.24
CA ASN A 479 62.72 -54.76 32.54
C ASN A 479 62.90 -56.31 32.35
N VAL A 480 64.02 -56.64 31.69
CA VAL A 480 64.96 -57.78 31.86
C VAL A 480 64.81 -59.06 31.00
N GLU A 481 65.87 -59.29 30.19
CA GLU A 481 66.48 -60.58 29.73
C GLU A 481 65.70 -61.51 28.78
N ASP A 482 66.26 -62.24 27.81
CA ASP A 482 67.59 -62.34 27.18
C ASP A 482 67.43 -63.31 25.97
N LEU A 483 68.43 -63.35 25.09
CA LEU A 483 68.84 -64.48 24.22
C LEU A 483 68.07 -64.84 22.92
N LEU A 484 68.77 -64.49 21.83
CA LEU A 484 69.33 -65.38 20.81
C LEU A 484 68.57 -65.70 19.49
N THR A 485 69.35 -65.47 18.43
CA THR A 485 69.51 -66.24 17.17
C THR A 485 68.55 -66.02 15.98
N THR A 486 69.01 -65.13 15.10
CA THR A 486 69.21 -65.24 13.63
C THR A 486 69.26 -66.66 13.01
N PRO A 487 69.34 -66.84 11.65
CA PRO A 487 68.70 -66.14 10.51
C PRO A 487 68.33 -67.10 9.32
N ARG A 488 68.03 -66.51 8.14
CA ARG A 488 67.96 -67.08 6.75
C ARG A 488 66.57 -67.55 6.32
N ARG A 489 66.12 -67.35 5.07
CA ARG A 489 66.85 -67.27 3.79
C ARG A 489 66.04 -66.52 2.73
N ILE A 490 66.77 -65.85 1.85
CA ILE A 490 66.39 -65.21 0.59
C ILE A 490 65.99 -66.29 -0.44
N GLU A 491 65.02 -66.01 -1.32
CA GLU A 491 65.13 -66.28 -2.76
C GLU A 491 64.09 -65.50 -3.59
N LEU A 492 64.61 -64.69 -4.53
CA LEU A 492 63.94 -64.06 -5.66
C LEU A 492 63.85 -65.05 -6.84
N VAL A 493 62.77 -65.02 -7.62
CA VAL A 493 62.74 -65.27 -9.09
C VAL A 493 61.46 -64.57 -9.61
N SER A 494 61.59 -63.39 -10.24
CA SER A 494 61.54 -63.12 -11.70
C SER A 494 60.14 -62.98 -12.28
#